data_AF-N8VB19-F1
#
_entry.id   AF-N8VB19-F1
#
_cell.length_a   1.000
_cell.length_b   1.000
_cell.length_c   1.000
_cell.angle_alpha   90.00
_cell.angle_beta   90.00
_cell.angle_gamma   90.00
#
_symmetry.space_group_name_H-M   'P 1'
#
loop_
_entity.id
_entity.type
_entity.pdbx_description
1 polymer ?
#
loop_
_entity_poly.entity_id
_entity_poly.type
_entity_poly.pdbx_seq_one_letter_code
_entity_poly.pdbx_strand_id
1 'polypeptide(L)' 'MQDNKELLQQAILFAQEVEHISVSSLQRKFLIGYQQANKLLECLIENKICGAELTVSLDYKINR' A
#
# COMPACT_ATOMS: atom_id res chain seq x y z
N MET A 1 -4.75 -16.34 11.49
CA MET A 1 -4.30 -15.80 10.19
C MET A 1 -4.86 -14.40 10.12
N GLN A 2 -4.04 -13.38 9.93
CA GLN A 2 -4.54 -12.03 9.67
C GLN A 2 -5.41 -12.13 8.41
N ASP A 3 -6.70 -11.82 8.48
CA ASP A 3 -7.56 -11.86 7.31
C ASP A 3 -7.14 -10.76 6.34
N ASN A 4 -6.91 -11.10 5.06
CA ASN A 4 -6.46 -10.15 4.04
C ASN A 4 -7.35 -8.89 3.94
N LYS A 5 -8.62 -9.00 4.34
CA LYS A 5 -9.56 -7.87 4.39
C LYS A 5 -9.23 -6.86 5.49
N GLU A 6 -8.87 -7.33 6.69
CA GLU A 6 -8.47 -6.45 7.79
C GLU A 6 -7.17 -5.72 7.45
N LEU A 7 -6.21 -6.45 6.86
CA LEU A 7 -4.95 -5.87 6.41
C LEU A 7 -5.17 -4.79 5.34
N LEU A 8 -6.09 -5.02 4.39
CA LEU A 8 -6.44 -4.02 3.38
C LEU A 8 -7.07 -2.77 4.01
N GLN A 9 -8.00 -2.91 4.95
CA GLN A 9 -8.60 -1.77 5.63
C GLN A 9 -7.54 -0.94 6.38
N GLN A 10 -6.63 -1.60 7.09
CA GLN A 10 -5.51 -0.95 7.78
C GLN A 10 -4.57 -0.24 6.80
N ALA A 11 -4.32 -0.82 5.62
CA ALA A 11 -3.51 -0.21 4.58
C ALA A 11 -4.18 1.02 3.95
N ILE A 12 -5.51 1.02 3.81
CA ILE A 12 -6.28 2.20 3.36
C ILE A 12 -6.16 3.33 4.38
N LEU A 13 -6.31 3.04 5.67
CA LEU A 13 -6.13 4.04 6.73
C LEU A 13 -4.70 4.60 6.73
N PHE A 14 -3.69 3.74 6.61
CA PHE A 14 -2.30 4.16 6.51
C PHE A 14 -2.05 5.04 5.27
N ALA A 15 -2.66 4.71 4.12
CA ALA A 15 -2.57 5.52 2.91
C ALA A 15 -3.13 6.94 3.10
N GLN A 16 -4.08 7.15 4.01
CA GLN A 16 -4.57 8.50 4.33
C GLN A 16 -3.54 9.32 5.12
N GLU A 17 -2.68 8.67 5.91
CA GLU A 17 -1.66 9.30 6.76
C GLU A 17 -0.41 9.73 5.97
N VAL A 18 -0.20 9.21 4.76
CA VAL A 18 1.02 9.44 3.96
C VAL A 18 0.69 10.05 2.59
N GLU A 19 1.69 10.67 1.97
CA GLU A 19 1.56 11.19 0.60
C GLU A 19 1.96 10.16 -0.46
N HIS A 20 2.84 9.23 -0.09
CA HIS A 20 3.42 8.23 -0.97
C HIS A 20 3.51 6.88 -0.27
N ILE A 21 3.37 5.80 -1.03
CA ILE A 21 3.42 4.44 -0.52
C ILE A 21 4.29 3.54 -1.39
N SER A 22 5.09 2.69 -0.75
CA SER A 22 5.92 1.68 -1.41
C SER A 22 5.76 0.31 -0.77
N VAL A 23 6.14 -0.73 -1.51
CA VAL A 23 6.22 -2.10 -1.00
C VAL A 23 7.04 -2.15 0.28
N SER A 24 8.21 -1.52 0.33
CA SER A 24 9.04 -1.51 1.54
C SER A 24 8.40 -0.77 2.72
N SER A 25 7.63 0.30 2.46
CA SER A 25 6.86 0.99 3.50
C SER A 25 5.75 0.11 4.07
N LEU A 26 5.04 -0.65 3.22
CA LEU A 26 4.05 -1.64 3.64
C LEU A 26 4.68 -2.79 4.45
N GLN A 27 5.82 -3.31 4.01
CA GLN A 27 6.55 -4.37 4.73
C GLN A 27 6.90 -3.94 6.16
N ARG A 28 7.44 -2.73 6.32
CA ARG A 28 7.83 -2.21 7.64
C ARG A 28 6.62 -1.87 8.51
N LYS A 29 5.57 -1.26 7.96
CA LYS A 29 4.37 -0.86 8.70
C LYS A 29 3.58 -2.06 9.21
N PHE A 30 3.44 -3.10 8.40
CA PHE A 30 2.59 -4.26 8.69
C PHE A 30 3.36 -5.53 9.07
N LEU A 31 4.70 -5.48 9.08
CA LEU A 31 5.57 -6.62 9.38
C LEU A 31 5.30 -7.84 8.49
N ILE A 32 5.04 -7.58 7.20
CA ILE A 32 4.72 -8.60 6.20
C ILE A 32 5.86 -8.82 5.22
N GLY A 33 5.87 -10.01 4.59
CA GLY A 33 6.83 -10.35 3.55
C GLY A 33 6.58 -9.59 2.24
N TYR A 34 7.59 -9.56 1.36
CA TYR A 34 7.53 -8.85 0.07
C TYR A 34 6.31 -9.25 -0.76
N GLN A 35 6.02 -10.54 -0.92
CA GLN A 35 4.88 -11.00 -1.71
C GLN A 35 3.53 -10.51 -1.16
N GLN A 36 3.37 -10.46 0.16
CA GLN A 36 2.15 -9.95 0.79
C GLN A 36 2.04 -8.43 0.61
N ALA A 37 3.15 -7.70 0.80
CA ALA A 37 3.18 -6.26 0.58
C ALA A 37 2.91 -5.88 -0.88
N ASN A 38 3.40 -6.66 -1.84
CA ASN A 38 3.17 -6.41 -3.26
C ASN A 38 1.70 -6.64 -3.64
N LYS A 39 1.08 -7.72 -3.16
CA LYS A 39 -0.36 -7.96 -3.34
C LYS A 39 -1.21 -6.87 -2.68
N LEU A 40 -0.82 -6.42 -1.49
CA LEU A 40 -1.50 -5.35 -0.78
C LEU A 40 -1.44 -4.04 -1.58
N LEU A 41 -0.29 -3.73 -2.18
CA LEU A 41 -0.10 -2.57 -3.05
C LEU A 41 -0.95 -2.69 -4.33
N GLU A 42 -0.98 -3.84 -4.98
CA GLU A 42 -1.86 -4.12 -6.13
C GLU A 42 -3.33 -3.84 -5.77
N CYS A 43 -3.80 -4.32 -4.61
CA CYS A 43 -5.15 -4.03 -4.13
C CYS A 43 -5.38 -2.53 -3.92
N LEU A 44 -4.42 -1.77 -3.39
CA LEU A 44 -4.56 -0.32 -3.21
C LEU A 44 -4.67 0.40 -4.56
N ILE A 45 -3.92 -0.04 -5.58
CA ILE A 45 -3.99 0.49 -6.95
C ILE A 45 -5.36 0.17 -7.58
N GLU A 46 -5.81 -1.09 -7.49
CA GLU A 46 -7.11 -1.53 -8.04
C GLU A 46 -8.29 -0.78 -7.40
N ASN A 47 -8.21 -0.50 -6.10
CA ASN A 47 -9.21 0.28 -5.36
C ASN A 47 -9.05 1.80 -5.57
N LYS A 48 -8.13 2.23 -6.44
CA LYS A 48 -7.84 3.64 -6.76
C LYS A 48 -7.40 4.48 -5.55
N ILE A 49 -6.82 3.84 -4.53
CA ILE A 49 -6.30 4.51 -3.33
C ILE A 49 -4.95 5.17 -3.63
N CYS A 50 -4.10 4.52 -4.44
CA CYS A 50 -2.87 5.11 -4.97
C CYS A 50 -2.84 5.04 -6.50
N GLY A 51 -2.07 5.94 -7.10
CA GLY A 51 -1.84 5.96 -8.54
C GLY A 51 -1.05 4.73 -9.00
N ALA A 52 -1.24 4.35 -10.27
CA ALA A 52 -0.50 3.24 -10.89
C ALA A 52 0.87 3.67 -11.45
N GLU A 53 1.16 4.96 -11.52
CA GLU A 53 2.42 5.49 -12.03
C GLU A 53 3.49 5.47 -10.93
N LEU A 54 4.46 4.56 -11.09
CA LEU A 54 5.70 4.58 -10.33
C LEU A 54 6.51 5.82 -10.77
N THR A 55 6.55 6.86 -9.94
CA THR A 55 7.45 7.98 -10.21
C THR A 55 8.83 7.64 -9.66
N VAL A 56 9.84 7.75 -10.53
CA VAL A 56 11.24 7.29 -10.31
C VAL A 56 11.90 7.90 -9.06
N SER A 57 11.29 8.90 -8.43
CA SER A 57 11.81 9.60 -7.26
C SER A 57 10.95 9.52 -6.00
N LEU A 58 9.72 8.99 -6.02
CA LEU A 58 8.78 9.20 -4.89
C LEU A 58 7.82 8.04 -4.55
N ASP A 59 8.07 6.80 -4.99
CA ASP A 59 7.12 5.69 -4.76
C ASP A 59 5.73 5.96 -5.41
N TYR A 60 4.66 5.26 -5.00
CA TYR A 60 3.31 5.43 -5.57
C TYR A 60 2.56 6.55 -4.83
N LYS A 61 2.11 7.57 -5.58
CA LYS A 61 1.38 8.72 -5.02
C LYS A 61 -0.04 8.33 -4.59
N ILE A 62 -0.47 8.78 -3.41
CA ILE A 62 -1.86 8.58 -2.94
C ILE A 62 -2.82 9.50 -3.73
N ASN A 63 -3.95 8.95 -4.17
CA ASN A 63 -5.01 9.72 -4.82
C ASN A 63 -5.84 10.43 -3.75
N ARG A 64 -5.80 11.77 -3.73
CA ARG A 64 -6.60 12.63 -2.84
C ARG A 64 -7.52 13.53 -3.65
#